data_AF-A0A5E6NPW4-F1
#
_entry.id   AF-A0A5E6NPW4-F1
#
_cell.length_a   1.000
_cell.length_b   1.000
_cell.length_c   1.000
_cell.angle_alpha   90.00
_cell.angle_beta   90.00
_cell.angle_gamma   90.00
#
_symmetry.space_group_name_H-M   'P 1'
#
loop_
_entity.id
_entity.type
_entity.pdbx_description
1 polymer ?
#
loop_
_entity_poly.entity_id
_entity_poly.type
_entity_poly.pdbx_seq_one_letter_code
_entity_poly.pdbx_strand_id
1 'polypeptide(L)' 'MIGSFYQPKCVVIDVDTLDTLDNQQYSAGLAEVIKYGLLGNADFFTYLHNEIGGLMARDKI' A
#
# COMPACT_ATOMS: atom_id res chain seq x y z
N MET A 1 13.19 -20.71 -8.37
CA MET A 1 12.26 -21.15 -7.31
C MET A 1 13.04 -21.87 -6.22
N ILE A 2 13.81 -21.12 -5.43
CA ILE A 2 14.54 -21.63 -4.26
C ILE A 2 14.24 -20.64 -3.14
N GLY A 3 13.80 -21.14 -1.98
CA GLY A 3 13.42 -20.31 -0.83
C GLY A 3 12.82 -21.15 0.30
N SER A 4 12.52 -20.52 1.43
CA SER A 4 11.87 -21.14 2.59
C SER A 4 10.87 -20.16 3.23
N PHE A 5 9.90 -20.69 3.99
CA PHE A 5 8.99 -19.88 4.78
C PHE A 5 9.60 -19.63 6.17
N TYR A 6 10.04 -18.41 6.42
CA TYR A 6 10.64 -18.00 7.69
C TYR A 6 10.02 -16.69 8.18
N GLN A 7 9.46 -16.71 9.39
CA GLN A 7 8.78 -15.53 9.94
C GLN A 7 9.78 -14.58 10.59
N PRO A 8 9.66 -13.26 10.36
CA PRO A 8 10.51 -12.29 11.02
C PRO A 8 10.14 -12.15 12.50
N LYS A 9 11.06 -11.66 13.33
CA LYS A 9 10.78 -11.31 14.73
C LYS A 9 9.94 -10.05 14.88
N CYS A 10 10.05 -9.13 13.93
CA CYS A 10 9.29 -7.88 13.88
C CYS A 10 9.23 -7.37 12.44
N VAL A 11 8.26 -6.49 12.17
CA VAL A 11 8.16 -5.71 10.94
C VAL A 11 8.09 -4.25 11.35
N VAL A 12 9.00 -3.42 10.84
CA VAL A 12 9.01 -1.97 11.07
C VAL A 12 8.67 -1.29 9.76
N ILE A 13 7.64 -0.44 9.78
CA ILE A 13 7.18 0.29 8.61
C ILE A 13 7.21 1.76 8.97
N ASP A 14 8.14 2.49 8.36
CA ASP A 14 8.24 3.94 8.47
C ASP A 14 7.68 4.57 7.20
N VAL A 15 6.53 5.25 7.32
CA VAL A 15 5.83 5.85 6.18
C VAL A 15 6.60 7.02 5.56
N ASP A 16 7.50 7.67 6.30
CA ASP A 16 8.30 8.77 5.78
C ASP A 16 9.31 8.28 4.72
N THR A 17 9.65 6.98 4.75
CA THR A 17 10.51 6.40 3.70
C THR A 17 9.86 6.44 2.31
N LEU A 18 8.52 6.49 2.23
CA LEU A 18 7.79 6.60 0.98
C LEU A 18 8.02 7.93 0.27
N ASP A 19 8.41 9.00 0.98
CA ASP A 19 8.66 10.32 0.40
C ASP A 19 9.76 10.27 -0.67
N THR A 20 10.72 9.34 -0.54
CA THR A 20 11.84 9.18 -1.48
C THR A 20 11.58 8.16 -2.60
N LEU A 21 10.46 7.43 -2.53
CA LEU A 21 10.14 6.38 -3.48
C LEU A 21 9.68 6.98 -4.81
N ASP A 22 10.11 6.38 -5.93
CA ASP A 22 9.66 6.77 -7.26
C ASP A 22 8.14 6.61 -7.42
N ASN A 23 7.52 7.50 -8.21
CA ASN A 23 6.07 7.53 -8.41
C ASN A 23 5.52 6.25 -9.05
N GLN A 24 6.27 5.62 -9.95
CA GLN A 24 5.83 4.38 -10.58
C GLN A 24 5.82 3.23 -9.56
N GLN A 25 6.82 3.17 -8.67
CA GLN A 25 6.89 2.15 -7.62
C GLN A 25 5.80 2.37 -6.56
N TYR A 26 5.55 3.61 -6.17
CA TYR A 26 4.46 3.95 -5.24
C TYR A 26 3.10 3.53 -5.81
N SER A 27 2.82 3.89 -7.07
CA SER A 27 1.59 3.49 -7.77
C SER A 27 1.46 1.97 -7.93
N ALA A 28 2.56 1.28 -8.24
CA ALA A 28 2.57 -0.19 -8.30
C ALA A 28 2.24 -0.83 -6.94
N GLY A 29 2.71 -0.25 -5.83
CA GLY A 29 2.33 -0.68 -4.48
C GLY A 29 0.85 -0.45 -4.17
N LEU A 30 0.29 0.70 -4.58
CA LEU A 30 -1.15 0.99 -4.41
C LEU A 30 -2.06 0.01 -5.14
N ALA A 31 -1.61 -0.59 -6.26
CA ALA A 31 -2.37 -1.64 -6.94
C ALA A 31 -2.67 -2.83 -6.02
N GLU A 32 -1.72 -3.20 -5.16
CA GLU A 32 -1.90 -4.25 -4.15
C GLU A 32 -2.87 -3.81 -3.05
N VAL A 33 -2.84 -2.54 -2.64
CA VAL A 33 -3.79 -1.99 -1.66
C VAL A 33 -5.23 -2.06 -2.21
N ILE A 34 -5.43 -1.67 -3.47
CA ILE A 34 -6.74 -1.75 -4.15
C ILE A 34 -7.21 -3.21 -4.27
N LYS A 35 -6.29 -4.14 -4.56
CA LYS A 35 -6.59 -5.57 -4.66
C LYS A 35 -7.25 -6.10 -3.38
N TYR A 36 -6.78 -5.69 -2.21
CA TYR A 36 -7.39 -6.11 -0.93
C TYR A 36 -8.83 -5.62 -0.78
N GLY A 37 -9.15 -4.40 -1.23
CA GLY A 37 -10.54 -3.92 -1.25
C GLY A 37 -11.44 -4.82 -2.12
N LEU A 38 -10.97 -5.15 -3.32
CA LEU A 38 -11.71 -5.99 -4.27
C LEU A 38 -11.88 -7.45 -3.82
N LEU A 39 -10.95 -8.00 -3.04
CA LEU A 39 -10.97 -9.41 -2.62
C LEU A 39 -11.92 -9.73 -1.46
N GLY A 40 -12.59 -8.74 -0.87
CA GLY A 40 -13.59 -9.02 0.17
C GLY A 40 -13.84 -7.91 1.18
N ASN A 41 -13.40 -6.68 0.92
CA ASN A 41 -13.63 -5.55 1.82
C ASN A 41 -14.20 -4.35 1.04
N ALA A 42 -15.51 -4.38 0.82
CA ALA A 42 -16.23 -3.36 0.05
C ALA A 42 -16.12 -1.98 0.70
N ASP A 43 -16.24 -1.89 2.03
CA ASP A 43 -16.12 -0.61 2.75
C ASP A 43 -14.73 -0.01 2.56
N PHE A 44 -13.69 -0.85 2.61
CA PHE A 44 -12.33 -0.40 2.33
C PHE A 44 -12.15 0.04 0.88
N PHE A 45 -12.75 -0.67 -0.08
CA PHE A 45 -12.71 -0.23 -1.47
C PHE A 45 -13.40 1.13 -1.68
N THR A 46 -14.54 1.36 -1.04
CA THR A 46 -15.22 2.67 -1.05
C THR A 46 -14.37 3.75 -0.41
N TYR A 47 -13.72 3.46 0.73
CA TYR A 47 -12.78 4.38 1.36
C TYR A 47 -11.63 4.74 0.40
N LEU A 48 -10.99 3.76 -0.21
CA LEU A 48 -9.90 3.98 -1.16
C LEU A 48 -10.36 4.82 -2.35
N HIS A 49 -11.58 4.61 -2.86
CA HIS A 49 -12.12 5.39 -3.96
C HIS A 49 -12.23 6.88 -3.61
N ASN A 50 -12.63 7.20 -2.38
CA ASN A 50 -12.77 8.58 -1.92
C ASN A 50 -11.41 9.25 -1.66
N GLU A 51 -10.45 8.50 -1.10
CA GLU A 51 -9.15 9.04 -0.67
C GLU A 51 -8.04 8.93 -1.74
N ILE A 52 -8.31 8.30 -2.89
CA ILE A 52 -7.26 8.01 -3.89
C ILE A 52 -6.51 9.26 -4.36
N GLY A 53 -7.19 10.41 -4.42
CA GLY A 53 -6.57 11.69 -4.78
C GLY A 53 -5.46 12.07 -3.80
N GLY A 54 -5.75 12.06 -2.49
CA GLY A 54 -4.79 12.39 -1.44
C GLY A 54 -3.67 11.36 -1.33
N LEU A 55 -4.01 10.07 -1.47
CA LEU A 55 -3.00 8.99 -1.50
C LEU A 55 -2.02 9.18 -2.67
N MET A 56 -2.50 9.49 -3.88
CA MET A 56 -1.64 9.72 -5.04
C MET A 56 -0.83 11.03 -4.92
N ALA A 57 -1.37 12.03 -4.23
CA ALA A 57 -0.67 13.27 -3.90
C ALA A 57 0.34 13.11 -2.75
N ARG A 58 0.29 11.98 -2.01
CA ARG A 58 1.05 11.71 -0.79
C ARG A 58 0.76 12.72 0.32
N ASP A 59 -0.50 13.14 0.44
CA ASP A 59 -0.95 14.01 1.51
C ASP A 59 -0.74 13.29 2.86
N LYS A 60 -0.06 13.97 3.78
CA LYS A 60 0.10 13.49 5.16
C LYS A 60 -1.13 13.90 5.97
N ILE A 61 -1.63 12.97 6.79
CA ILE A 61 -2.72 13.20 7.77
C ILE A 61 -2.23 14.08 8.91
#